data_AF-A0A4R5UD73-F1
#
_entry.id   AF-A0A4R5UD73-F1
#
_cell.length_a   1.000
_cell.length_b   1.000
_cell.length_c   1.000
_cell.angle_alpha   90.00
_cell.angle_beta   90.00
_cell.angle_gamma   90.00
#
_symmetry.space_group_name_H-M   'P 1'
#
loop_
_entity.id
_entity.type
_entity.pdbx_description
1 polymer ?
#
loop_
_entity_poly.entity_id
_entity_poly.type
_entity_poly.pdbx_seq_one_letter_code
_entity_poly.pdbx_strand_id
1 'polypeptide(L)' 'MNADDVELCRVYGQMSRDYLGHRAWVECEPELRAGWLRLRRNPALDWDDVASLVKTFWELAPVDPDGT' A
#
# COMPACT_ATOMS: atom_id res chain seq x y z
N MET A 1 5.58 14.61 6.33
CA MET A 1 5.31 13.81 5.12
C MET A 1 5.03 14.80 4.00
N ASN A 2 5.78 14.73 2.90
CA ASN A 2 5.62 15.64 1.76
C ASN A 2 4.62 15.08 0.74
N ALA A 3 4.29 15.88 -0.29
CA ALA A 3 3.35 15.47 -1.34
C ALA A 3 3.79 14.17 -2.05
N ASP A 4 5.08 14.04 -2.36
CA ASP A 4 5.65 12.83 -2.97
C ASP A 4 5.46 11.57 -2.12
N ASP A 5 5.58 11.69 -0.80
CA ASP A 5 5.42 10.57 0.12
C ASP A 5 3.95 10.10 0.17
N VAL A 6 3.02 11.06 0.17
CA VAL A 6 1.57 10.77 0.11
C VAL A 6 1.21 10.13 -1.22
N GLU A 7 1.76 10.63 -2.33
CA GLU A 7 1.55 10.03 -3.64
C GLU A 7 2.09 8.60 -3.71
N LEU A 8 3.26 8.34 -3.12
CA LEU A 8 3.81 6.99 -3.01
C LEU A 8 2.90 6.07 -2.20
N CYS A 9 2.36 6.53 -1.07
CA CYS A 9 1.38 5.76 -0.28
C CYS A 9 0.14 5.43 -1.11
N ARG A 10 -0.35 6.39 -1.89
CA ARG A 10 -1.50 6.19 -2.79
C ARG A 10 -1.22 5.13 -3.83
N VAL A 11 -0.18 5.31 -4.63
CA VAL A 11 0.18 4.37 -5.70
C VAL A 11 0.44 2.98 -5.13
N TYR A 12 1.19 2.89 -4.03
CA TYR A 12 1.50 1.62 -3.41
C TYR A 12 0.25 0.90 -2.89
N GLY A 13 -0.65 1.60 -2.18
CA GLY A 13 -1.89 1.01 -1.69
C GLY A 13 -2.81 0.55 -2.82
N GLN A 14 -2.98 1.37 -3.87
CA GLN A 14 -3.83 1.05 -5.02
C GLN A 14 -3.29 -0.13 -5.82
N MET A 15 -2.00 -0.13 -6.17
CA MET A 15 -1.39 -1.25 -6.90
C MET A 15 -1.44 -2.53 -6.07
N SER A 16 -1.17 -2.44 -4.77
CA SER A 16 -1.22 -3.62 -3.90
C SER A 16 -2.64 -4.20 -3.81
N ARG A 17 -3.68 -3.35 -3.83
CA ARG A 17 -5.08 -3.80 -3.89
C ARG A 17 -5.37 -4.59 -5.16
N ASP A 18 -4.80 -4.19 -6.28
CA ASP A 18 -4.95 -4.90 -7.57
C ASP A 18 -4.37 -6.33 -7.48
N TYR A 19 -3.14 -6.48 -6.98
CA TYR A 19 -2.48 -7.78 -6.89
C TYR A 19 -3.01 -8.70 -5.77
N LEU A 20 -3.39 -8.13 -4.63
CA LEU A 20 -3.67 -8.86 -3.40
C LEU A 20 -5.12 -8.69 -2.91
N GLY A 21 -5.97 -8.00 -3.67
CA GLY A 21 -7.31 -7.59 -3.23
C GLY A 21 -8.29 -8.71 -2.93
N HIS A 22 -7.97 -9.93 -3.35
CA HIS A 22 -8.69 -11.16 -2.99
C HIS A 22 -8.45 -11.61 -1.54
N ARG A 23 -7.43 -11.08 -0.86
CA ARG A 23 -7.07 -11.40 0.53
C ARG A 23 -7.44 -10.26 1.47
N ALA A 24 -7.60 -10.56 2.75
CA ALA A 24 -7.81 -9.54 3.75
C ALA A 24 -6.53 -8.72 3.98
N TRP A 25 -6.69 -7.45 4.38
CA TRP A 25 -5.55 -6.57 4.71
C TRP A 25 -4.58 -7.22 5.71
N VAL A 26 -5.10 -7.84 6.78
CA VAL A 26 -4.29 -8.46 7.84
C VAL A 26 -3.38 -9.58 7.32
N GLU A 27 -3.80 -10.27 6.26
CA GLU A 27 -3.00 -11.32 5.63
C GLU A 27 -1.91 -10.73 4.72
N CYS A 28 -2.17 -9.56 4.13
CA CYS A 28 -1.26 -8.89 3.20
C CYS A 28 -0.25 -7.99 3.91
N GLU A 29 -0.62 -7.39 5.03
CA GLU A 29 0.17 -6.38 5.75
C GLU A 29 1.64 -6.77 5.96
N PRO A 30 2.01 -8.01 6.34
CA PRO A 30 3.41 -8.40 6.46
C PRO A 30 4.19 -8.31 5.14
N GLU A 31 3.58 -8.71 4.02
CA GLU A 31 4.17 -8.63 2.68
C GLU A 31 4.25 -7.17 2.21
N LEU A 32 3.20 -6.39 2.47
CA LEU A 32 3.16 -4.97 2.16
C LEU A 32 4.23 -4.19 2.93
N ARG A 33 4.44 -4.51 4.21
CA ARG A 33 5.52 -3.95 5.02
C ARG A 33 6.88 -4.24 4.40
N ALA A 34 7.12 -5.50 4.00
CA ALA A 34 8.38 -5.88 3.37
C ALA A 34 8.59 -5.18 2.02
N GLY A 35 7.55 -5.04 1.20
CA GLY A 35 7.60 -4.31 -0.06
C GLY A 35 7.85 -2.82 0.13
N TRP A 36 7.21 -2.19 1.12
CA TRP A 36 7.39 -0.77 1.42
C TRP A 36 8.82 -0.45 1.80
N LEU A 37 9.45 -1.27 2.66
CA LEU A 37 10.84 -1.07 3.09
C LEU A 37 11.83 -1.11 1.91
N ARG A 38 11.49 -1.80 0.82
CA ARG A 38 12.30 -1.85 -0.41
C ARG A 38 12.00 -0.69 -1.36
N LEU A 39 10.74 -0.24 -1.41
CA LEU A 39 10.26 0.78 -2.35
C LEU A 39 10.48 2.21 -1.86
N ARG A 40 10.45 2.44 -0.54
CA ARG A 40 10.48 3.77 0.05
C ARG A 40 11.69 4.56 -0.43
N ARG A 41 11.45 5.78 -0.90
CA ARG A 41 12.51 6.71 -1.30
C ARG A 41 13.14 7.41 -0.10
N ASN A 42 12.33 7.66 0.92
CA ASN A 42 12.75 8.27 2.16
C ASN A 42 12.99 7.20 3.23
N PRO A 43 14.23 6.96 3.67
CA PRO A 43 14.52 5.97 4.69
C PRO A 43 14.02 6.38 6.10
N ALA A 44 13.58 7.62 6.30
CA ALA A 44 12.98 8.08 7.55
C ALA A 44 11.47 7.81 7.65
N LEU A 45 10.84 7.27 6.59
CA LEU A 45 9.44 6.86 6.62
C LEU A 45 9.34 5.36 6.80
N ASP A 46 9.09 4.93 8.02
CA ASP A 46 8.88 3.53 8.34
C ASP A 46 7.45 3.09 8.01
N TRP A 47 7.23 1.78 8.03
CA TRP A 47 5.91 1.22 7.71
C TRP A 47 4.84 1.73 8.67
N ASP A 48 5.12 1.79 9.97
CA ASP A 48 4.18 2.25 10.99
C ASP A 48 3.69 3.69 10.74
N ASP A 49 4.52 4.56 10.15
CA ASP A 49 4.12 5.93 9.82
C ASP A 49 3.11 6.00 8.66
N VAL A 50 3.14 5.01 7.78
CA VAL A 50 2.40 5.05 6.50
C VAL A 50 1.31 4.00 6.38
N ALA A 51 1.32 2.96 7.23
CA ALA A 51 0.46 1.78 7.10
C ALA A 51 -1.02 2.16 7.03
N SER A 52 -1.47 3.08 7.90
CA SER A 52 -2.83 3.58 7.92
C SER A 52 -3.22 4.31 6.63
N LEU A 53 -2.29 5.08 6.05
CA LEU A 53 -2.55 5.83 4.82
C LEU A 53 -2.54 4.91 3.59
N VAL A 54 -1.60 3.96 3.53
CA VAL A 54 -1.57 2.91 2.51
C VAL A 54 -2.85 2.08 2.56
N LYS A 55 -3.30 1.69 3.76
CA LYS A 55 -4.57 0.98 3.97
C LYS A 55 -5.76 1.78 3.47
N THR A 56 -5.80 3.08 3.77
CA THR A 56 -6.87 3.97 3.29
C THR A 56 -6.95 3.92 1.75
N PHE A 57 -5.82 4.04 1.06
CA PHE A 57 -5.81 3.99 -0.41
C PHE A 57 -6.08 2.59 -0.98
N TRP A 58 -5.67 1.54 -0.27
CA TRP A 58 -6.05 0.17 -0.58
C TRP A 58 -7.58 -0.04 -0.50
N GLU A 59 -8.22 0.46 0.55
CA GLU A 59 -9.66 0.31 0.76
C GLU A 59 -10.49 1.14 -0.22
N LEU A 60 -9.95 2.27 -0.67
CA LEU A 60 -10.57 3.12 -1.70
C LEU A 60 -10.37 2.58 -3.13
N ALA A 61 -9.38 1.72 -3.35
CA ALA A 61 -9.15 1.12 -4.66
C ALA A 61 -10.22 0.05 -4.97
N PRO A 62 -10.74 0.03 -6.21
CA PRO A 62 -11.64 -1.04 -6.62
C PRO A 62 -10.92 -2.40 -6.52
N VAL A 63 -11.65 -3.42 -6.11
CA VAL A 63 -11.22 -4.80 -6.39
C VAL A 63 -11.61 -5.05 -7.82
N ASP A 64 -10.66 -5.22 -8.72
CA ASP A 64 -10.96 -5.72 -10.05
C ASP A 64 -11.49 -7.15 -9.90
N PRO A 65 -12.80 -7.40 -10.13
CA PRO A 65 -13.39 -8.71 -9.90
C PRO A 65 -13.11 -9.69 -11.06
N ASP A 66 -12.53 -9.20 -12.16
CA ASP A 66 -12.47 -9.87 -13.47
C ASP A 66 -11.04 -9.83 -14.04
N GLY A 67 -10.03 -10.03 -13.20
CA GLY A 67 -8.62 -10.08 -13.62
C GLY A 67 -8.46 -10.90 -14.90
N THR A 68 -8.29 -10.19 -16.02
CA THR A 68 -8.26 -10.73 -17.39
C THR A 68 -6.95 -11.43 -17.69
#